data_AF-A0A432THF5-F1
#
_entry.id   AF-A0A432THF5-F1
#
_cell.length_a   1.000
_cell.length_b   1.000
_cell.length_c   1.000
_cell.angle_alpha   90.00
_cell.angle_beta   90.00
_cell.angle_gamma   90.00
#
_symmetry.space_group_name_H-M   'P 1'
#
loop_
_entity.id
_entity.type
_entity.pdbx_description
1 polymer ?
#
loop_
_entity_poly.entity_id
_entity_poly.type
_entity_poly.pdbx_seq_one_letter_code
_entity_poly.pdbx_strand_id
1 'polypeptide(L)' 'MINFTKMHGLGNDFMVIDNTSGSITLSAEQIITLAHRH' A
#
# COMPACT_ATOMS: atom_id res chain seq x y z
N MET A 1 2.36 6.49 -11.40
CA MET A 1 1.64 6.94 -10.19
C MET A 1 0.77 5.79 -9.74
N ILE A 2 0.91 5.33 -8.49
CA ILE A 2 0.07 4.26 -7.94
C ILE A 2 -1.03 4.93 -7.12
N ASN A 3 -2.28 4.71 -7.51
CA ASN A 3 -3.42 5.18 -6.72
C ASN A 3 -3.60 4.25 -5.52
N PHE A 4 -3.78 4.85 -4.35
CA PHE A 4 -4.06 4.09 -3.13
C PHE A 4 -5.13 4.79 -2.31
N THR A 5 -5.79 4.00 -1.45
CA THR A 5 -6.68 4.51 -0.40
C THR A 5 -6.10 4.17 0.96
N LYS A 6 -6.03 5.17 1.85
CA LYS A 6 -5.72 4.91 3.26
C LYS A 6 -6.98 4.42 3.97
N MET A 7 -6.93 3.24 4.56
CA MET A 7 -8.01 2.69 5.37
C MET A 7 -7.52 2.46 6.81
N HIS A 8 -8.45 2.29 7.75
CA HIS A 8 -8.14 1.90 9.12
C HIS A 8 -9.29 1.09 9.73
N GLY A 9 -8.98 0.27 10.74
CA GLY A 9 -9.95 -0.51 11.51
C GLY A 9 -9.36 -0.93 12.86
N LEU A 10 -10.10 -0.71 13.95
CA LEU A 10 -9.68 -1.02 15.33
C LEU A 10 -8.27 -0.50 15.71
N GLY A 11 -7.88 0.65 15.16
CA GLY A 11 -6.57 1.26 15.41
C GLY A 11 -5.42 0.72 14.53
N ASN A 12 -5.67 -0.30 13.72
CA ASN A 12 -4.74 -0.73 12.67
C ASN A 12 -5.05 0.01 11.36
N ASP A 13 -4.02 0.31 10.58
CA ASP A 13 -4.13 1.17 9.43
C ASP A 13 -3.47 0.53 8.20
N PHE A 14 -4.14 0.67 7.06
CA PHE A 14 -3.80 -0.05 5.84
C PHE A 14 -3.62 0.94 4.68
N MET A 15 -2.70 0.62 3.77
CA MET A 15 -2.65 1.21 2.44
C MET A 15 -3.24 0.20 1.47
N VAL A 16 -4.33 0.55 0.79
CA VAL A 16 -5.04 -0.35 -0.13
C VAL A 16 -4.78 0.10 -1.57
N ILE A 17 -4.28 -0.82 -2.38
CA ILE A 17 -4.01 -0.63 -3.81
C ILE A 17 -4.90 -1.61 -4.57
N ASP A 18 -5.63 -1.11 -5.57
CA ASP A 18 -6.33 -1.97 -6.53
C ASP A 18 -5.30 -2.51 -7.53
N ASN A 19 -5.11 -3.83 -7.52
CA ASN A 19 -4.27 -4.55 -8.47
C ASN A 19 -5.05 -5.66 -9.19
N THR A 20 -6.35 -5.47 -9.41
CA THR A 20 -7.21 -6.44 -10.09
C THR A 20 -6.78 -6.74 -11.53
N SER A 21 -6.11 -5.80 -12.20
CA SER A 21 -5.49 -6.00 -13.53
C SER A 21 -4.15 -6.73 -13.50
N GLY A 22 -3.55 -6.94 -12.32
CA GLY A 22 -2.27 -7.61 -12.15
C GLY A 22 -1.05 -6.84 -12.68
N SER A 23 -1.18 -5.55 -12.99
CA SER A 23 -0.11 -4.73 -13.56
C SER A 23 0.86 -4.13 -12.53
N ILE A 24 0.59 -4.31 -11.23
CA ILE A 24 1.39 -3.75 -10.13
C ILE A 24 2.15 -4.86 -9.45
N THR A 25 3.48 -4.72 -9.41
CA THR A 25 4.38 -5.55 -8.62
C THR A 25 5.20 -4.63 -7.73
N LEU A 26 5.30 -4.98 -6.45
CA LEU A 26 6.11 -4.26 -5.48
C LEU A 26 7.19 -5.18 -4.94
N SER A 27 8.42 -4.68 -4.84
CA SER A 27 9.50 -5.35 -4.11
C SER A 27 9.31 -5.19 -2.60
N ALA A 28 10.02 -6.00 -1.82
CA ALA A 28 10.00 -5.89 -0.36
C ALA A 28 10.51 -4.51 0.11
N GLU A 29 11.54 -3.97 -0.53
CA GLU A 29 12.11 -2.65 -0.23
C GLU A 29 11.08 -1.55 -0.48
N GLN A 30 10.34 -1.63 -1.58
CA GLN A 30 9.26 -0.68 -1.88
C GLN A 30 8.16 -0.75 -0.83
N ILE A 31 7.74 -1.95 -0.41
CA ILE A 31 6.74 -2.14 0.64
C ILE A 31 7.22 -1.51 1.96
N ILE A 32 8.50 -1.68 2.33
CA ILE A 32 9.08 -1.09 3.54
C ILE A 32 9.07 0.44 3.44
N THR A 33 9.49 1.01 2.31
CA THR A 33 9.46 2.47 2.11
C THR A 33 8.04 3.02 2.19
N LEU A 34 7.06 2.33 1.60
CA LEU A 34 5.65 2.73 1.64
C LEU A 34 5.05 2.64 3.06
N ALA A 35 5.57 1.74 3.90
CA ALA A 35 5.16 1.61 5.30
C ALA A 35 5.87 2.59 6.26
N HIS A 36 6.90 3.30 5.79
CA HIS A 36 7.63 4.28 6.59
C HIS A 36 6.75 5.52 6.84
N ARG A 37 6.64 5.94 8.10
CA ARG A 37 5.70 6.99 8.55
C ARG A 37 6.31 8.39 8.69
N HIS A 38 7.61 8.51 8.45
CA HIS A 38 8.40 9.71 8.73
C HIS A 38 9.23 10.16 7.54
#